data_AF-A0A349MIZ6-F1
#
_entry.id   AF-A0A349MIZ6-F1
#
_cell.length_a   1.000
_cell.length_b   1.000
_cell.length_c   1.000
_cell.angle_alpha   90.00
_cell.angle_beta   90.00
_cell.angle_gamma   90.00
#
_symmetry.space_group_name_H-M   'P 1'
#
loop_
_entity.id
_entity.type
_entity.pdbx_description
1 polymer ?
#
loop_
_entity_poly.entity_id
_entity_poly.type
_entity_poly.pdbx_seq_one_letter_code
_entity_poly.pdbx_strand_id
1 'polypeptide(L)'
;MRKLYHLRLSLIDSSPEIWRQLIVPADIPLDRLHDVFQISMGWMDCHLHEFQFGESRYTSSPESPTDGLDEGMFRLCDLAKRKGSKFGYLYDFGDSWAHHVEVEKTATYPPRDHFDVPIVCVDGKMTCPPEDVGGIYGYMEFREAMENTEHPRHAELIEWYEGLEWYGKSFNRDAFNQQYVNLELLKYINWSRTRKLPWES
;
A
#
# COMPACT_ATOMS: atom_id res chain seq x y z
N MET A 1 25.03 -4.99 -8.86
CA MET A 1 23.76 -5.65 -9.24
C MET A 1 22.68 -5.18 -8.28
N ARG A 2 21.46 -4.92 -8.73
CA ARG A 2 20.36 -4.46 -7.86
C ARG A 2 19.50 -5.66 -7.46
N LYS A 3 19.17 -5.78 -6.17
CA LYS A 3 18.28 -6.83 -5.65
C LYS A 3 16.85 -6.28 -5.61
N LEU A 4 15.90 -7.06 -6.08
CA LEU A 4 14.47 -6.74 -6.03
C LEU A 4 13.72 -7.79 -5.21
N TYR A 5 12.67 -7.34 -4.54
CA TYR A 5 11.72 -8.18 -3.83
C TYR A 5 10.38 -8.20 -4.54
N HIS A 6 9.82 -9.39 -4.69
CA HIS A 6 8.41 -9.57 -4.99
C HIS A 6 7.70 -9.69 -3.65
N LEU A 7 6.87 -8.70 -3.35
CA LEU A 7 6.07 -8.62 -2.14
C LEU A 7 4.64 -9.04 -2.46
N ARG A 8 4.04 -9.82 -1.56
CA ARG A 8 2.58 -9.94 -1.46
C ARG A 8 2.12 -9.08 -0.29
N LEU A 9 1.25 -8.13 -0.57
CA LEU A 9 0.57 -7.28 0.40
C LEU A 9 -0.89 -7.75 0.47
N SER A 10 -1.32 -8.27 1.62
CA SER A 10 -2.66 -8.81 1.84
C SER A 10 -3.36 -8.09 2.98
N LEU A 11 -4.58 -7.59 2.75
CA LEU A 11 -5.40 -6.98 3.79
C LEU A 11 -6.01 -8.07 4.69
N ILE A 12 -5.73 -7.97 5.98
CA ILE A 12 -6.19 -8.95 6.99
C ILE A 12 -7.71 -8.82 7.16
N ASP A 13 -8.36 -9.94 7.49
CA ASP A 13 -9.81 -10.06 7.74
C ASP A 13 -10.72 -9.73 6.55
N SER A 14 -10.16 -9.54 5.36
CA SER A 14 -10.93 -9.36 4.12
C SER A 14 -11.37 -10.70 3.51
N SER A 15 -12.64 -10.80 3.13
CA SER A 15 -13.20 -11.97 2.43
C SER A 15 -14.16 -11.55 1.29
N PRO A 16 -13.91 -11.93 0.03
CA PRO A 16 -12.67 -12.52 -0.50
C PRO A 16 -11.44 -11.66 -0.22
N GLU A 17 -10.26 -12.29 -0.20
CA GLU A 17 -8.99 -11.64 0.12
C GLU A 17 -8.68 -10.47 -0.85
N ILE A 18 -8.41 -9.30 -0.28
CA ILE A 18 -7.92 -8.12 -0.98
C ILE A 18 -6.39 -8.12 -0.91
N TRP A 19 -5.71 -8.09 -2.06
CA TRP A 19 -4.25 -8.17 -2.09
C TRP A 19 -3.62 -7.56 -3.34
N ARG A 20 -2.33 -7.24 -3.24
CA ARG A 20 -1.46 -6.75 -4.33
C ARG A 20 -0.16 -7.54 -4.35
N GLN A 21 0.35 -7.83 -5.55
CA GLN A 21 1.72 -8.31 -5.76
C GLN A 21 2.56 -7.19 -6.37
N LEU A 22 3.65 -6.86 -5.69
CA LEU A 22 4.48 -5.70 -5.99
C LEU A 22 5.92 -6.16 -6.21
N ILE A 23 6.61 -5.57 -7.18
CA ILE A 23 8.07 -5.65 -7.29
C ILE A 23 8.63 -4.32 -6.82
N VAL A 24 9.53 -4.37 -5.85
CA VAL A 24 10.20 -3.18 -5.30
C VAL A 24 11.71 -3.41 -5.20
N PRO A 25 12.53 -2.34 -5.21
CA PRO A 25 13.92 -2.44 -4.81
C PRO A 25 14.05 -2.99 -3.39
N ALA A 26 14.95 -3.94 -3.18
CA ALA A 26 15.17 -4.47 -1.83
C ALA A 26 15.71 -3.40 -0.87
N ASP A 27 16.42 -2.41 -1.40
CA ASP A 27 16.99 -1.27 -0.67
C ASP A 27 16.03 -0.07 -0.54
N ILE A 28 14.74 -0.23 -0.89
CA ILE A 28 13.73 0.81 -0.70
C ILE A 28 13.63 1.20 0.79
N PRO A 29 13.71 2.50 1.14
CA PRO A 29 13.36 3.01 2.46
C PRO A 29 11.89 2.70 2.83
N LEU A 30 11.56 2.55 4.12
CA LEU A 30 10.20 2.18 4.53
C LEU A 30 9.17 3.29 4.27
N ASP A 31 9.52 4.57 4.44
CA ASP A 31 8.68 5.72 4.06
C ASP A 31 8.29 5.66 2.56
N ARG A 32 9.25 5.31 1.71
CA ARG A 32 9.02 5.11 0.28
C ARG A 32 8.20 3.86 -0.01
N LEU A 33 8.34 2.81 0.81
CA LEU A 33 7.51 1.61 0.68
C LEU A 33 6.05 1.89 1.06
N HIS A 34 5.82 2.74 2.05
CA HIS A 34 4.50 3.23 2.44
C HIS A 34 3.80 3.92 1.27
N ASP A 35 4.48 4.85 0.58
CA ASP A 35 3.96 5.49 -0.64
C ASP A 35 3.48 4.45 -1.68
N VAL A 36 4.26 3.38 -1.88
CA VAL A 36 3.92 2.29 -2.82
C VAL A 36 2.67 1.54 -2.37
N PHE A 37 2.53 1.27 -1.08
CA PHE A 37 1.37 0.59 -0.52
C PHE A 37 0.11 1.44 -0.68
N GLN A 38 0.17 2.71 -0.31
CA GLN A 38 -0.92 3.69 -0.49
C GLN A 38 -1.40 3.73 -1.94
N ILE A 39 -0.49 3.93 -2.90
CA ILE A 39 -0.81 3.95 -4.33
C ILE A 39 -1.41 2.61 -4.80
N SER A 40 -0.86 1.49 -4.34
CA SER A 40 -1.32 0.17 -4.76
C SER A 40 -2.70 -0.21 -4.22
N MET A 41 -3.05 0.32 -3.04
CA MET A 41 -4.38 0.15 -2.44
C MET A 41 -5.38 1.21 -2.94
N GLY A 42 -4.91 2.32 -3.51
CA GLY A 42 -5.76 3.43 -3.93
C GLY A 42 -6.20 4.33 -2.78
N TRP A 43 -5.39 4.39 -1.73
CA TRP A 43 -5.58 5.24 -0.56
C TRP A 43 -4.90 6.60 -0.73
N MET A 44 -5.23 7.50 0.19
CA MET A 44 -4.96 8.93 0.10
C MET A 44 -3.88 9.42 1.07
N ASP A 45 -3.31 8.52 1.89
CA ASP A 45 -2.29 8.84 2.88
C ASP A 45 -2.72 9.95 3.86
N CYS A 46 -3.96 9.89 4.32
CA CYS A 46 -4.55 10.88 5.22
C CYS A 46 -4.50 10.48 6.71
N HIS A 47 -4.02 9.28 7.02
CA HIS A 47 -3.93 8.76 8.38
C HIS A 47 -2.52 8.27 8.74
N LEU A 48 -2.29 8.05 10.03
CA LEU A 48 -1.04 7.48 10.53
C LEU A 48 -0.87 6.03 10.10
N HIS A 49 0.39 5.60 10.00
CA HIS A 49 0.75 4.22 9.71
C HIS A 49 1.97 3.75 10.51
N GLU A 50 2.15 2.43 10.53
CA GLU A 50 3.36 1.80 11.04
C GLU A 50 3.68 0.48 10.33
N PHE A 51 4.96 0.14 10.27
CA PHE A 51 5.45 -1.20 9.94
C PHE A 51 5.82 -1.95 11.21
N GLN A 52 5.52 -3.24 11.26
CA GLN A 52 5.86 -4.13 12.37
C GLN A 52 6.79 -5.25 11.89
N PHE A 53 8.03 -5.25 12.38
CA PHE A 53 9.00 -6.33 12.16
C PHE A 53 9.36 -6.98 13.49
N GLY A 54 8.87 -8.21 13.73
CA GLY A 54 9.04 -8.87 15.03
C GLY A 54 8.34 -8.06 16.12
N GLU A 55 9.08 -7.59 17.13
CA GLU A 55 8.57 -6.71 18.20
C GLU A 55 8.82 -5.21 17.93
N SER A 56 9.53 -4.86 16.85
CA SER A 56 9.89 -3.48 16.54
C SER A 56 8.87 -2.80 15.63
N ARG A 57 8.47 -1.58 16.01
CA ARG A 57 7.59 -0.68 15.26
C ARG A 57 8.39 0.41 14.55
N TYR A 58 8.00 0.71 13.32
CA TYR A 58 8.60 1.77 12.50
C TYR A 58 7.47 2.67 12.01
N THR A 59 7.57 3.97 12.24
CA THR A 59 6.51 4.94 11.91
C THR A 59 7.11 6.23 11.39
N SER A 60 6.27 7.11 10.85
CA SER A 60 6.68 8.42 10.37
C SER A 60 6.93 9.37 11.53
N SER A 61 8.12 9.98 11.57
CA SER A 61 8.47 11.09 12.48
C SER A 61 8.11 10.86 13.97
N PRO A 62 8.58 9.78 14.62
CA PRO A 62 8.29 9.53 16.03
C PRO A 62 8.87 10.63 16.93
N GLU A 63 8.09 11.11 17.90
CA GLU A 63 8.53 12.14 18.86
C GLU A 63 9.39 11.55 19.98
N SER A 64 9.21 10.27 20.30
CA SER A 64 9.97 9.56 21.31
C SER A 64 10.29 8.11 20.91
N PRO A 65 11.31 7.47 21.53
CA PRO A 65 11.64 6.07 21.26
C PRO A 65 10.53 5.07 21.59
N THR A 66 9.54 5.45 22.40
CA THR A 66 8.40 4.59 22.73
C THR A 66 7.33 4.58 21.64
N ASP A 67 7.29 5.61 20.79
CA ASP A 67 6.32 5.74 19.70
C ASP A 67 6.70 4.84 18.53
N GLY A 68 8.00 4.65 18.30
CA GLY A 68 8.54 3.76 17.28
C GLY A 68 9.92 4.21 16.83
N LEU A 69 10.46 3.49 15.85
CA LEU A 69 11.67 3.89 15.13
C LEU A 69 11.28 4.70 13.89
N ASP A 70 12.10 5.68 13.50
CA ASP A 70 11.87 6.48 12.30
C ASP A 70 12.04 5.60 11.05
N GLU A 71 10.93 5.37 10.35
CA GLU A 71 10.88 4.46 9.20
C GLU A 71 11.80 4.88 8.04
N GLY A 72 12.00 6.18 7.82
CA GLY A 72 12.82 6.71 6.72
C GLY A 72 14.31 6.36 6.88
N MET A 73 14.71 5.96 8.09
CA MET A 73 16.08 5.58 8.43
C MET A 73 16.39 4.09 8.16
N PHE A 74 15.38 3.29 7.76
CA PHE A 74 15.54 1.85 7.55
C PHE A 74 15.16 1.43 6.13
N ARG A 75 15.94 0.52 5.56
CA ARG A 75 15.63 -0.08 4.26
C ARG A 75 14.99 -1.44 4.46
N LEU A 76 14.12 -1.80 3.53
CA LEU A 76 13.41 -3.08 3.55
C LEU A 76 14.37 -4.28 3.67
N CYS A 77 15.51 -4.29 2.98
CA CYS A 77 16.46 -5.39 3.02
C CYS A 77 17.19 -5.56 4.36
N ASP A 78 17.26 -4.52 5.18
CA ASP A 78 17.90 -4.58 6.50
C ASP A 78 17.03 -5.38 7.49
N LEU A 79 15.71 -5.34 7.29
CA LEU A 79 14.71 -5.96 8.14
C LEU A 79 14.16 -7.28 7.54
N ALA A 80 13.74 -7.26 6.26
CA ALA A 80 13.30 -8.43 5.50
C ALA A 80 14.45 -9.00 4.65
N LYS A 81 15.28 -9.86 5.25
CA LYS A 81 16.57 -10.26 4.66
C LYS A 81 16.45 -11.26 3.50
N ARG A 82 15.37 -12.03 3.41
CA ARG A 82 15.26 -13.18 2.50
C ARG A 82 13.83 -13.48 2.05
N LYS A 83 13.71 -14.34 1.03
CA LYS A 83 12.45 -15.00 0.67
C LYS A 83 11.80 -15.63 1.92
N GLY A 84 10.49 -15.45 2.06
CA GLY A 84 9.68 -15.92 3.18
C GLY A 84 9.75 -15.00 4.41
N SER A 85 10.50 -13.90 4.38
CA SER A 85 10.39 -12.84 5.39
C SER A 85 8.97 -12.28 5.37
N LYS A 86 8.40 -12.12 6.57
CA LYS A 86 7.04 -11.62 6.80
C LYS A 86 7.07 -10.45 7.77
N PHE A 87 6.19 -9.49 7.58
CA PHE A 87 6.04 -8.32 8.45
C PHE A 87 4.62 -7.75 8.37
N GLY A 88 4.26 -6.92 9.35
CA GLY A 88 2.98 -6.22 9.39
C GLY A 88 3.10 -4.81 8.81
N TYR A 89 1.99 -4.32 8.25
CA TYR A 89 1.80 -2.91 7.93
C TYR A 89 0.40 -2.50 8.35
N LEU A 90 0.30 -1.49 9.22
CA LEU A 90 -0.95 -0.94 9.70
C LEU A 90 -1.11 0.45 9.12
N TYR A 91 -2.23 0.71 8.45
CA TYR A 91 -2.64 2.04 8.01
C TYR A 91 -3.94 2.42 8.69
N ASP A 92 -4.04 3.68 9.07
CA ASP A 92 -5.12 4.26 9.86
C ASP A 92 -5.32 3.58 11.22
N PHE A 93 -4.91 4.26 12.29
CA PHE A 93 -5.05 3.74 13.66
C PHE A 93 -6.50 3.77 14.16
N GLY A 94 -7.38 4.53 13.50
CA GLY A 94 -8.83 4.50 13.74
C GLY A 94 -9.44 3.24 13.15
N ASP A 95 -9.41 3.10 11.83
CA ASP A 95 -10.05 1.99 11.11
C ASP A 95 -9.24 0.68 11.16
N SER A 96 -7.97 0.75 11.54
CA SER A 96 -7.07 -0.37 11.76
C SER A 96 -6.89 -1.26 10.52
N TRP A 97 -6.53 -0.68 9.38
CA TRP A 97 -6.25 -1.44 8.15
C TRP A 97 -4.92 -2.20 8.27
N ALA A 98 -5.00 -3.39 8.86
CA ALA A 98 -3.87 -4.27 9.08
C ALA A 98 -3.57 -5.13 7.85
N HIS A 99 -2.29 -5.22 7.49
CA HIS A 99 -1.82 -6.00 6.36
C HIS A 99 -0.75 -6.99 6.77
N HIS A 100 -0.79 -8.16 6.12
CA HIS A 100 0.31 -9.09 6.09
C HIS A 100 1.15 -8.84 4.83
N VAL A 101 2.46 -8.68 5.00
CA VAL A 101 3.40 -8.56 3.88
C VAL A 101 4.38 -9.72 3.88
N GLU A 102 4.56 -10.36 2.73
CA GLU A 102 5.52 -11.45 2.54
C GLU A 102 6.46 -11.20 1.36
N VAL A 103 7.76 -11.45 1.55
CA VAL A 103 8.74 -11.52 0.45
C VAL A 103 8.64 -12.88 -0.25
N GLU A 104 7.81 -13.00 -1.29
CA GLU A 104 7.58 -14.26 -1.99
C GLU A 104 8.78 -14.70 -2.84
N LYS A 105 9.48 -13.75 -3.46
CA LYS A 105 10.61 -13.99 -4.36
C LYS A 105 11.65 -12.89 -4.24
N THR A 106 12.90 -13.27 -4.51
CA THR A 106 14.02 -12.31 -4.63
C THR A 106 14.69 -12.49 -5.99
N ALA A 107 14.97 -11.41 -6.68
CA ALA A 107 15.65 -11.42 -7.97
C ALA A 107 16.82 -10.42 -7.97
N THR A 108 17.83 -10.68 -8.80
CA THR A 108 19.00 -9.82 -8.95
C THR A 108 19.16 -9.45 -10.41
N TYR A 109 19.26 -8.16 -10.70
CA TYR A 109 19.40 -7.65 -12.07
C TYR A 109 20.78 -6.98 -12.25
N PRO A 110 21.43 -7.16 -13.42
CA PRO A 110 22.58 -6.36 -13.77
C PRO A 110 22.15 -4.88 -13.83
N PRO A 111 23.00 -3.93 -13.42
CA PRO A 111 22.73 -2.52 -13.69
C PRO A 111 22.70 -2.36 -15.21
N ARG A 112 21.52 -2.09 -15.79
CA ARG A 112 21.45 -1.65 -17.18
C ARG A 112 21.24 -0.15 -17.18
N ASP A 113 21.99 0.53 -18.04
CA ASP A 113 21.81 1.95 -18.29
C ASP A 113 20.40 2.21 -18.82
N HIS A 114 19.74 3.21 -18.24
CA HIS A 114 18.54 3.92 -18.70
C HIS A 114 17.15 3.32 -18.43
N PHE A 115 17.02 2.14 -17.83
CA PHE A 115 15.75 1.71 -17.23
C PHE A 115 15.98 1.36 -15.77
N ASP A 116 15.81 2.36 -14.89
CA ASP A 116 15.77 2.15 -13.45
C ASP A 116 14.68 1.11 -13.15
N VAL A 117 15.11 -0.06 -12.67
CA VAL A 117 14.21 -1.21 -12.54
C VAL A 117 13.06 -0.88 -11.57
N PRO A 118 11.78 -0.95 -12.02
CA PRO A 118 10.71 -0.13 -11.48
C PRO A 118 10.06 -0.74 -10.23
N ILE A 119 9.51 0.14 -9.40
CA ILE A 119 8.41 -0.20 -8.52
C ILE A 119 7.20 -0.49 -9.41
N VAL A 120 6.65 -1.70 -9.36
CA VAL A 120 5.55 -2.12 -10.25
C VAL A 120 4.62 -3.10 -9.57
N CYS A 121 3.32 -2.95 -9.79
CA CYS A 121 2.31 -3.94 -9.45
C CYS A 121 2.16 -4.96 -10.58
N VAL A 122 2.38 -6.24 -10.27
CA VAL A 122 2.37 -7.33 -11.25
C VAL A 122 1.08 -8.13 -11.25
N ASP A 123 0.32 -8.10 -10.16
CA ASP A 123 -0.97 -8.76 -10.01
C ASP A 123 -1.70 -8.20 -8.78
N GLY A 124 -2.99 -8.48 -8.65
CA GLY A 124 -3.82 -8.07 -7.52
C GLY A 124 -5.26 -8.47 -7.73
N LYS A 125 -6.04 -8.44 -6.64
CA LYS A 125 -7.48 -8.72 -6.69
C LYS A 125 -8.25 -7.85 -5.72
N MET A 126 -9.52 -7.65 -6.07
CA MET A 126 -10.53 -6.93 -5.30
C MET A 126 -10.24 -5.44 -5.15
N THR A 127 -11.30 -4.65 -5.06
CA THR A 127 -11.23 -3.22 -4.73
C THR A 127 -10.94 -3.07 -3.24
N CYS A 128 -10.01 -2.17 -2.90
CA CYS A 128 -9.70 -1.87 -1.50
C CYS A 128 -10.84 -1.08 -0.84
N PRO A 129 -10.96 -1.15 0.51
CA PRO A 129 -11.88 -0.31 1.24
C PRO A 129 -11.65 1.18 0.94
N PRO A 130 -12.69 1.99 0.74
CA PRO A 130 -12.55 3.45 0.72
C PRO A 130 -12.00 3.96 2.06
N GLU A 131 -11.34 5.12 2.03
CA GLU A 131 -10.98 5.86 3.25
C GLU A 131 -12.22 6.09 4.13
N ASP A 132 -12.02 6.09 5.45
CA ASP A 132 -13.03 6.38 6.47
C ASP A 132 -14.31 5.52 6.42
N VAL A 133 -14.27 4.34 5.78
CA VAL A 133 -15.44 3.45 5.70
C VAL A 133 -15.77 2.75 7.03
N GLY A 134 -14.91 2.88 8.05
CA GLY A 134 -15.15 2.36 9.40
C GLY A 134 -14.55 0.98 9.63
N GLY A 135 -13.33 0.75 9.14
CA GLY A 135 -12.58 -0.49 9.32
C GLY A 135 -13.24 -1.70 8.65
N ILE A 136 -12.76 -2.91 8.97
CA ILE A 136 -13.19 -4.11 8.25
C ILE A 136 -14.70 -4.37 8.37
N TYR A 137 -15.32 -4.08 9.51
CA TYR A 137 -16.75 -4.25 9.72
C TYR A 137 -17.56 -3.23 8.91
N GLY A 138 -17.17 -1.95 8.94
CA GLY A 138 -17.80 -0.91 8.14
C GLY A 138 -17.69 -1.19 6.64
N TYR A 139 -16.54 -1.68 6.19
CA TYR A 139 -16.37 -2.11 4.80
C TYR A 139 -17.25 -3.31 4.42
N MET A 140 -17.43 -4.30 5.30
CA MET A 140 -18.33 -5.43 5.02
C MET A 140 -19.78 -4.99 4.89
N GLU A 141 -20.26 -4.14 5.82
CA GLU A 141 -21.60 -3.55 5.74
C GLU A 141 -21.75 -2.70 4.48
N PHE A 142 -20.76 -1.87 4.17
CA PHE A 142 -20.72 -1.07 2.95
C PHE A 142 -20.89 -1.93 1.71
N ARG A 143 -20.15 -3.03 1.57
CA ARG A 143 -20.27 -3.94 0.41
C ARG A 143 -21.64 -4.58 0.31
N GLU A 144 -22.17 -5.06 1.43
CA GLU A 144 -23.51 -5.65 1.45
C GLU A 144 -24.55 -4.62 1.02
N ALA A 145 -24.45 -3.40 1.54
CA ALA A 145 -25.30 -2.29 1.14
C ALA A 145 -25.15 -1.97 -0.35
N MET A 146 -23.95 -1.96 -0.93
CA MET A 146 -23.75 -1.71 -2.37
C MET A 146 -24.40 -2.78 -3.27
N GLU A 147 -24.53 -4.01 -2.79
CA GLU A 147 -25.08 -5.15 -3.55
C GLU A 147 -26.58 -5.39 -3.31
N ASN A 148 -27.12 -4.91 -2.18
CA ASN A 148 -28.49 -5.16 -1.74
C ASN A 148 -29.28 -3.85 -1.58
N THR A 149 -30.20 -3.59 -2.52
CA THR A 149 -31.06 -2.40 -2.49
C THR A 149 -32.03 -2.36 -1.32
N GLU A 150 -32.31 -3.50 -0.70
CA GLU A 150 -33.19 -3.61 0.48
C GLU A 150 -32.40 -3.46 1.80
N HIS A 151 -31.08 -3.29 1.75
CA HIS A 151 -30.28 -3.07 2.95
C HIS A 151 -30.74 -1.77 3.65
N PRO A 152 -30.95 -1.75 4.98
CA PRO A 152 -31.49 -0.57 5.68
C PRO A 152 -30.70 0.72 5.46
N ARG A 153 -29.39 0.59 5.23
CA ARG A 153 -28.47 1.71 4.97
C ARG A 153 -28.05 1.86 3.50
N HIS A 154 -28.71 1.17 2.57
CA HIS A 154 -28.36 1.23 1.13
C HIS A 154 -28.27 2.67 0.61
N ALA A 155 -29.34 3.45 0.78
CA ALA A 155 -29.40 4.82 0.27
C ALA A 155 -28.35 5.74 0.93
N GLU A 156 -28.18 5.63 2.25
CA GLU A 156 -27.20 6.41 3.02
C GLU A 156 -25.77 6.15 2.56
N LEU A 157 -25.39 4.88 2.39
CA LEU A 157 -24.03 4.49 2.05
C LEU A 157 -23.71 4.77 0.56
N ILE A 158 -24.71 4.69 -0.33
CA ILE A 158 -24.55 5.11 -1.73
C ILE A 158 -24.32 6.62 -1.80
N GLU A 159 -25.14 7.41 -1.11
CA GLU A 159 -24.99 8.87 -1.08
C GLU A 159 -23.62 9.28 -0.51
N TRP A 160 -23.20 8.63 0.58
CA TRP A 160 -21.87 8.84 1.15
C TRP A 160 -20.76 8.54 0.14
N TYR A 161 -20.81 7.37 -0.52
CA TYR A 161 -19.78 6.96 -1.48
C TYR A 161 -19.74 7.85 -2.73
N GLU A 162 -20.90 8.22 -3.28
CA GLU A 162 -20.99 9.14 -4.40
C GLU A 162 -20.48 10.55 -4.05
N GLY A 163 -20.54 10.92 -2.76
CA GLY A 163 -19.98 12.15 -2.21
C GLY A 163 -18.45 12.16 -2.14
N LEU A 164 -17.78 11.00 -2.21
CA LEU A 164 -16.32 10.93 -2.18
C LEU A 164 -15.73 11.35 -3.54
N GLU A 165 -15.15 12.55 -3.60
CA GLU A 165 -14.67 13.16 -4.87
C GLU A 165 -13.57 12.37 -5.57
N TRP A 166 -12.78 11.61 -4.81
CA TRP A 166 -11.61 10.87 -5.29
C TRP A 166 -11.92 9.46 -5.78
N TYR A 167 -13.13 8.97 -5.48
CA TYR A 167 -13.58 7.65 -5.86
C TYR A 167 -14.51 7.71 -7.08
N GLY A 168 -14.63 6.58 -7.78
CA GLY A 168 -15.61 6.45 -8.85
C GLY A 168 -17.04 6.59 -8.32
N LYS A 169 -17.99 6.94 -9.20
CA LYS A 169 -19.41 7.06 -8.83
C LYS A 169 -20.14 5.72 -8.67
N SER A 170 -19.43 4.61 -8.84
CA SER A 170 -19.99 3.28 -8.69
C SER A 170 -18.93 2.37 -8.07
N PHE A 171 -19.33 1.61 -7.05
CA PHE A 171 -18.47 0.63 -6.41
C PHE A 171 -18.62 -0.73 -7.09
N ASN A 172 -17.50 -1.38 -7.43
CA ASN A 172 -17.47 -2.77 -7.87
C ASN A 172 -16.42 -3.51 -7.04
N ARG A 173 -16.85 -4.39 -6.14
CA ARG A 173 -15.94 -5.10 -5.22
C ARG A 173 -14.85 -5.90 -5.90
N ASP A 174 -15.10 -6.41 -7.10
CA ASP A 174 -14.18 -7.30 -7.83
C ASP A 174 -13.24 -6.52 -8.74
N ALA A 175 -13.45 -5.20 -8.89
CA ALA A 175 -12.62 -4.39 -9.75
C ALA A 175 -11.19 -4.28 -9.20
N PHE A 176 -10.22 -4.48 -10.08
CA PHE A 176 -8.83 -4.15 -9.86
C PHE A 176 -8.20 -3.82 -11.21
N ASN A 177 -7.59 -2.64 -11.33
CA ASN A 177 -6.93 -2.20 -12.55
C ASN A 177 -5.42 -2.05 -12.33
N GLN A 178 -4.70 -3.13 -12.64
CA GLN A 178 -3.24 -3.16 -12.54
C GLN A 178 -2.55 -2.06 -13.37
N GLN A 179 -3.09 -1.74 -14.55
CA GLN A 179 -2.50 -0.72 -15.42
C GLN A 179 -2.63 0.67 -14.81
N TYR A 180 -3.78 0.98 -14.22
CA TYR A 180 -3.99 2.23 -13.50
C TYR A 180 -3.01 2.39 -12.33
N VAL A 181 -2.89 1.35 -11.48
CA VAL A 181 -1.91 1.35 -10.38
C VAL A 181 -0.49 1.60 -10.89
N ASN A 182 -0.10 0.95 -11.98
CA ASN A 182 1.23 1.14 -12.56
C ASN A 182 1.44 2.53 -13.18
N LEU A 183 0.39 3.18 -13.68
CA LEU A 183 0.48 4.57 -14.14
C LEU A 183 0.72 5.52 -12.96
N GLU A 184 0.02 5.33 -11.83
CA GLU A 184 0.24 6.13 -10.63
C GLU A 184 1.63 5.88 -10.01
N LEU A 185 2.06 4.62 -9.94
CA LEU A 185 3.43 4.29 -9.51
C LEU A 185 4.48 4.93 -10.42
N LEU A 186 4.25 4.99 -11.74
CA LEU A 186 5.15 5.67 -12.67
C LEU A 186 5.20 7.18 -12.44
N LYS A 187 4.06 7.84 -12.16
CA LYS A 187 4.04 9.27 -11.79
C LYS A 187 4.83 9.49 -10.50
N TYR A 188 4.60 8.65 -9.50
CA TYR A 188 5.33 8.68 -8.23
C TYR A 188 6.84 8.56 -8.44
N ILE A 189 7.31 7.52 -9.12
CA ILE A 189 8.75 7.31 -9.42
C ILE A 189 9.31 8.53 -10.12
N ASN A 190 8.58 9.07 -11.11
CA ASN A 190 9.01 10.26 -11.80
C ASN A 190 9.12 11.44 -10.82
N TRP A 191 8.09 11.75 -10.04
CA TRP A 191 8.11 12.93 -9.18
C TRP A 191 9.11 12.84 -8.02
N SER A 192 9.34 11.65 -7.47
CA SER A 192 10.23 11.40 -6.33
C SER A 192 11.71 11.18 -6.71
N ARG A 193 12.03 11.03 -8.00
CA ARG A 193 13.42 10.81 -8.45
C ARG A 193 14.35 11.93 -8.02
N THR A 194 15.58 11.58 -7.66
CA THR A 194 16.67 12.55 -7.51
C THR A 194 16.91 13.27 -8.84
N ARG A 195 16.78 14.60 -8.84
CA ARG A 195 17.06 15.43 -10.02
C ARG A 195 18.47 15.97 -9.88
N LYS A 196 19.34 15.68 -10.85
CA LYS A 196 20.66 16.32 -10.91
C LYS A 196 20.45 17.81 -11.10
N LEU A 197 20.85 18.61 -10.12
CA LEU A 197 20.81 20.05 -10.20
C LEU A 197 22.10 20.53 -10.87
N PRO A 198 22.04 21.38 -11.92
CA PRO A 198 23.22 21.81 -12.67
C PRO A 198 24.19 22.70 -11.85
N TRP A 199 23.85 23.04 -10.60
CA TRP A 199 24.65 23.87 -9.71
C TRP A 199 25.20 23.13 -8.48
N GLU A 200 25.05 21.80 -8.41
CA GLU A 200 25.56 20.95 -7.30
C GLU A 200 26.79 20.12 -7.68
N SER A 201 27.48 20.47 -8.78
CA SER A 201 28.69 19.82 -9.28
C SER A 201 29.96 20.62 -9.00
#